data_AF-A0A5B0QJX9-F1
#
_entry.id   AF-A0A5B0QJX9-F1
#
_cell.length_a   1.000
_cell.length_b   1.000
_cell.length_c   1.000
_cell.angle_alpha   90.00
_cell.angle_beta   90.00
_cell.angle_gamma   90.00
#
_symmetry.space_group_name_H-M   'P 1'
#
loop_
_entity.id
_entity.type
_entity.pdbx_description
1 polymer ?
#
loop_
_entity_poly.entity_id
_entity_poly.type
_entity_poly.pdbx_seq_one_letter_code
_entity_poly.pdbx_strand_id
1 'polypeptide(L)'
;MLDATHNTVNNHFLSNGKKVSLYTFLIRDPIVGKGLPIAWAFTASAAEKPLAVVLQWLRDSTGMIPQSVMSDCALAIANAVSHVYQDLREQAPRHYWCLFHVLKAFKGQTTTYVRDRSEEAFKEFRSVVYSHVHPITLLNDYLAK
;
A
#
# COMPACT_ATOMS: atom_id res chain seq x y z
N MET A 1 5.61 -6.61 0.51
CA MET A 1 4.72 -5.67 1.21
C MET A 1 5.53 -4.45 1.60
N LEU A 2 5.03 -3.26 1.29
CA LEU A 2 5.60 -1.98 1.67
C LEU A 2 4.55 -1.19 2.44
N ASP A 3 4.83 -0.87 3.70
CA ASP A 3 3.89 -0.17 4.56
C ASP A 3 4.49 1.08 5.17
N ALA A 4 3.69 2.13 5.30
CA ALA A 4 4.06 3.38 5.93
C ALA A 4 3.45 3.51 7.33
N THR A 5 4.30 3.66 8.34
CA THR A 5 3.88 4.11 9.67
C THR A 5 4.18 5.60 9.81
N HIS A 6 3.13 6.41 9.93
CA HIS A 6 3.27 7.86 10.05
C HIS A 6 3.47 8.30 11.50
N ASN A 7 4.21 9.40 11.70
CA ASN A 7 4.45 10.01 13.01
C ASN A 7 5.18 9.09 14.00
N THR A 8 6.05 8.21 13.50
CA THR A 8 6.78 7.24 14.32
C THR A 8 7.74 7.90 15.32
N VAL A 9 8.22 9.11 15.02
CA VAL A 9 9.16 9.84 15.86
C VAL A 9 8.80 11.31 15.97
N ASN A 10 9.09 11.91 17.13
CA ASN A 10 9.13 13.36 17.27
C ASN A 10 10.36 13.88 16.53
N ASN A 11 10.14 14.65 15.48
CA ASN A 11 11.21 15.14 14.64
C ASN A 11 11.89 16.35 15.29
N HIS A 12 12.88 16.08 16.14
CA HIS A 12 13.68 17.11 16.80
C HIS A 12 14.87 17.59 15.95
N PHE A 13 15.17 16.92 14.83
CA PHE A 13 16.40 17.14 14.04
C PHE A 13 16.17 17.87 12.72
N LEU A 14 14.98 17.76 12.11
CA LEU A 14 14.62 18.55 10.93
C LEU A 14 13.79 19.74 11.41
N SER A 15 14.37 20.92 11.31
CA SER A 15 13.68 22.17 11.59
C SER A 15 12.35 22.22 10.82
N ASN A 16 11.32 22.75 11.49
CA ASN A 16 9.95 23.02 10.97
C ASN A 16 8.87 21.95 11.23
N GLY A 17 9.08 21.00 12.16
CA GLY A 17 7.99 20.11 12.61
C GLY A 17 7.47 19.14 11.54
N LYS A 18 8.28 18.85 10.51
CA LYS A 18 7.90 17.92 9.44
C LYS A 18 7.66 16.53 10.02
N LYS A 19 6.51 15.94 9.69
CA LYS A 19 6.17 14.57 10.09
C LYS A 19 7.10 13.59 9.39
N VAL A 20 7.67 12.66 10.17
CA VAL A 20 8.50 11.57 9.67
C VAL A 20 7.64 10.34 9.49
N SER A 21 7.84 9.63 8.38
CA SER A 21 7.22 8.32 8.14
C SER A 21 8.30 7.24 8.16
N LEU A 22 8.04 6.15 8.86
CA LEU A 22 8.81 4.91 8.77
C LEU A 22 8.18 4.04 7.69
N TYR A 23 8.97 3.69 6.68
CA TYR A 23 8.61 2.70 5.68
C TYR A 23 9.26 1.38 6.02
N THR A 24 8.46 0.30 6.02
CA THR A 24 8.96 -1.07 6.24
C THR A 24 8.76 -1.90 5.00
N PHE A 25 9.80 -2.61 4.59
CA PHE A 25 9.81 -3.47 3.41
C PHE A 25 9.87 -4.91 3.88
N LEU A 26 8.84 -5.69 3.55
CA LEU A 26 8.77 -7.11 3.84
C LEU A 26 8.64 -7.92 2.56
N ILE A 27 9.34 -9.04 2.48
CA ILE A 27 9.12 -10.04 1.44
C ILE A 27 8.36 -11.23 2.02
N ARG A 28 7.79 -12.05 1.14
CA ARG A 28 7.33 -13.38 1.53
C ARG A 28 8.52 -14.32 1.45
N ASP A 29 8.95 -14.84 2.60
CA ASP A 29 10.01 -15.83 2.68
C ASP A 29 9.65 -17.04 1.80
N PRO A 30 10.52 -17.44 0.85
CA PRO A 30 10.21 -18.51 -0.10
C PRO A 30 10.20 -19.90 0.54
N ILE A 31 10.83 -20.08 1.70
CA ILE A 31 10.94 -21.36 2.41
C ILE A 31 9.73 -21.54 3.33
N VAL A 32 9.47 -20.58 4.20
CA VAL A 32 8.42 -20.70 5.24
C VAL A 32 7.10 -20.03 4.85
N GLY A 33 7.08 -19.23 3.78
CA GLY A 33 5.89 -18.53 3.30
C GLY A 33 5.42 -17.37 4.19
N LYS A 34 6.20 -17.01 5.22
CA LYS A 34 5.91 -15.93 6.19
C LYS A 34 6.47 -14.59 5.73
N GLY A 35 6.00 -13.51 6.34
CA GLY A 35 6.58 -12.18 6.13
C GLY A 35 7.97 -12.07 6.75
N LEU A 36 8.96 -11.64 5.98
CA LEU A 36 10.33 -11.37 6.41
C LEU A 36 10.64 -9.89 6.17
N PRO A 37 10.91 -9.07 7.20
CA PRO A 37 11.39 -7.70 7.01
C PRO A 37 12.80 -7.72 6.44
N ILE A 38 13.02 -6.96 5.36
CA ILE A 38 14.31 -6.91 4.64
C ILE A 38 14.95 -5.53 4.67
N ALA A 39 14.16 -4.48 4.84
CA ALA A 39 14.65 -3.12 4.94
C ALA A 39 13.63 -2.22 5.63
N TRP A 40 14.11 -1.08 6.08
CA TRP A 40 13.30 0.01 6.58
C TRP A 40 13.95 1.34 6.22
N ALA A 41 13.16 2.40 6.14
CA ALA A 41 13.65 3.74 5.86
C ALA A 41 12.80 4.80 6.57
N PHE A 42 13.46 5.81 7.14
CA PHE A 42 12.78 7.03 7.55
C PHE A 42 12.79 8.04 6.40
N THR A 43 11.64 8.64 6.13
CA THR A 43 11.56 9.78 5.22
C THR A 43 10.91 10.96 5.93
N ALA A 44 11.42 12.16 5.62
CA ALA A 44 10.83 13.41 6.04
C ALA A 44 9.67 13.88 5.13
N SER A 45 9.27 13.04 4.18
CA SER A 45 8.29 13.36 3.14
C SER A 45 7.63 12.07 2.67
N ALA A 46 6.29 12.05 2.67
CA ALA A 46 5.50 10.98 2.10
C ALA A 46 5.38 11.08 0.56
N ALA A 47 6.33 11.74 -0.10
CA ALA A 47 6.38 11.87 -1.55
C ALA A 47 6.97 10.61 -2.20
N GLU A 48 6.75 10.50 -3.51
CA GLU A 48 7.28 9.42 -4.35
C GLU A 48 8.81 9.35 -4.34
N LYS A 49 9.48 10.49 -4.51
CA LYS A 49 10.93 10.55 -4.76
C LYS A 49 11.77 9.85 -3.67
N PRO A 50 11.57 10.10 -2.36
CA PRO A 50 12.29 9.37 -1.31
C PRO A 50 12.10 7.85 -1.39
N LEU A 51 10.90 7.38 -1.75
CA LEU A 51 10.58 5.96 -1.84
C LEU A 51 11.25 5.30 -3.05
N ALA A 52 11.24 6.01 -4.19
CA ALA A 52 11.91 5.53 -5.39
C ALA A 52 13.41 5.32 -5.14
N VAL A 53 14.07 6.20 -4.38
CA VAL A 53 15.49 6.03 -4.02
C VAL A 53 15.74 4.76 -3.21
N VAL A 54 14.90 4.48 -2.21
CA VAL A 54 15.06 3.27 -1.37
C VAL A 54 14.77 2.00 -2.18
N LEU A 55 13.73 2.02 -3.00
CA LEU A 55 13.37 0.89 -3.88
C LEU A 55 14.46 0.63 -4.93
N GLN A 56 15.01 1.70 -5.53
CA GLN A 56 16.12 1.59 -6.47
C GLN A 56 17.36 1.02 -5.79
N TRP A 57 17.72 1.51 -4.60
CA TRP A 57 18.82 0.97 -3.81
C TRP A 57 18.64 -0.53 -3.50
N LEU A 58 17.44 -0.96 -3.09
CA LEU A 58 17.13 -2.36 -2.87
C LEU A 58 17.34 -3.19 -4.14
N ARG A 59 16.82 -2.71 -5.28
CA ARG A 59 16.99 -3.37 -6.57
C ARG A 59 18.45 -3.48 -6.98
N ASP A 60 19.20 -2.39 -6.90
CA ASP A 60 20.59 -2.33 -7.36
C ASP A 60 21.51 -3.18 -6.46
N SER A 61 21.28 -3.18 -5.15
CA SER A 61 22.12 -3.90 -4.18
C SER A 61 21.86 -5.40 -4.13
N THR A 62 20.66 -5.86 -4.51
CA THR A 62 20.26 -7.27 -4.38
C THR A 62 19.94 -7.95 -5.71
N GLY A 63 19.73 -7.18 -6.78
CA GLY A 63 19.16 -7.68 -8.04
C GLY A 63 17.69 -8.11 -7.92
N MET A 64 17.02 -7.88 -6.79
CA MET A 64 15.67 -8.38 -6.55
C MET A 64 14.63 -7.66 -7.44
N ILE A 65 13.93 -8.45 -8.25
CA ILE A 65 12.73 -8.04 -8.99
C ILE A 65 11.55 -8.87 -8.46
N PRO A 66 10.65 -8.28 -7.66
CA PRO A 66 9.49 -9.01 -7.17
C PRO A 66 8.48 -9.25 -8.30
N GLN A 67 7.73 -10.34 -8.25
CA GLN A 67 6.60 -10.53 -9.17
C GLN A 67 5.45 -9.56 -8.88
N SER A 68 5.29 -9.19 -7.61
CA SER A 68 4.26 -8.26 -7.16
C SER A 68 4.69 -7.48 -5.94
N VAL A 69 4.17 -6.25 -5.83
CA VAL A 69 4.32 -5.39 -4.67
C VAL A 69 2.94 -5.08 -4.12
N MET A 70 2.74 -5.36 -2.85
CA MET A 70 1.56 -4.93 -2.11
C MET A 70 1.95 -3.74 -1.23
N SER A 71 1.19 -2.65 -1.24
CA SER A 71 1.43 -1.51 -0.35
C SER A 71 0.19 -1.02 0.38
N ASP A 72 0.35 -0.01 1.24
CA ASP A 72 -0.78 0.83 1.65
C ASP A 72 -1.47 1.50 0.44
N CYS A 73 -2.54 2.26 0.71
CA CYS A 73 -3.31 2.97 -0.31
C CYS A 73 -2.69 4.33 -0.68
N ALA A 74 -1.37 4.51 -0.60
CA ALA A 74 -0.70 5.76 -0.97
C ALA A 74 -0.24 5.74 -2.44
N LEU A 75 -0.72 6.71 -3.22
CA LEU A 75 -0.29 6.88 -4.62
C LEU A 75 1.22 7.11 -4.75
N ALA A 76 1.84 7.78 -3.78
CA ALA A 76 3.29 8.00 -3.76
C ALA A 76 4.08 6.68 -3.79
N ILE A 77 3.59 5.64 -3.11
CA ILE A 77 4.22 4.32 -3.14
C ILE A 77 3.97 3.63 -4.47
N ALA A 78 2.73 3.66 -4.97
CA ALA A 78 2.39 3.06 -6.27
C ALA A 78 3.23 3.65 -7.41
N ASN A 79 3.37 4.98 -7.44
CA ASN A 79 4.18 5.67 -8.43
C ASN A 79 5.66 5.33 -8.28
N ALA A 80 6.18 5.25 -7.04
CA ALA A 80 7.59 4.90 -6.81
C ALA A 80 7.92 3.49 -7.32
N VAL A 81 7.02 2.52 -7.10
CA VAL A 81 7.16 1.16 -7.65
C VAL A 81 7.13 1.21 -9.18
N SER A 82 6.16 1.91 -9.76
CA SER A 82 6.06 2.05 -11.22
C SER A 82 7.32 2.67 -11.82
N HIS A 83 7.84 3.74 -11.20
CA HIS A 83 9.04 4.44 -11.63
C HIS A 83 10.27 3.54 -11.62
N VAL A 84 10.51 2.83 -10.51
CA VAL A 84 11.74 2.03 -10.30
C VAL A 84 11.80 0.81 -11.22
N TYR A 85 10.66 0.27 -11.63
CA TYR A 85 10.60 -0.95 -12.45
C TYR A 85 10.07 -0.70 -13.87
N GLN A 86 9.94 0.55 -14.31
CA GLN A 86 9.37 0.90 -15.62
C GLN A 86 10.13 0.30 -16.81
N ASP A 87 11.44 0.11 -16.65
CA ASP A 87 12.32 -0.47 -17.67
C ASP A 87 11.98 -1.94 -17.98
N LEU A 88 11.34 -2.65 -17.05
CA LEU A 88 10.93 -4.04 -17.21
C LEU A 88 9.63 -4.21 -18.02
N ARG A 89 8.88 -3.13 -18.27
CA ARG A 89 7.62 -3.13 -19.04
C ARG A 89 6.63 -4.20 -18.54
N GLU A 90 6.27 -5.18 -19.38
CA GLU A 90 5.33 -6.26 -19.04
C GLU A 90 5.84 -7.19 -17.93
N GLN A 91 7.16 -7.20 -17.68
CA GLN A 91 7.79 -7.96 -16.60
C GLN A 91 7.89 -7.14 -15.29
N ALA A 92 7.43 -5.89 -15.29
CA ALA A 92 7.41 -5.09 -14.08
C ALA A 92 6.49 -5.71 -13.00
N PRO A 93 6.81 -5.52 -11.71
CA PRO A 93 5.99 -6.05 -10.63
C PRO A 93 4.55 -5.53 -10.72
N ARG A 94 3.57 -6.42 -10.55
CA ARG A 94 2.18 -5.99 -10.38
C ARG A 94 2.01 -5.27 -9.05
N HIS A 95 1.43 -4.07 -9.07
CA HIS A 95 1.11 -3.34 -7.85
C HIS A 95 -0.29 -3.69 -7.35
N TYR A 96 -0.40 -3.98 -6.06
CA TYR A 96 -1.65 -4.27 -5.37
C TYR A 96 -1.78 -3.39 -4.14
N TRP A 97 -3.00 -2.98 -3.81
CA TRP A 97 -3.29 -2.35 -2.53
C TRP A 97 -3.57 -3.40 -1.48
N CYS A 98 -3.06 -3.16 -0.28
CA CYS A 98 -3.31 -3.98 0.89
C CYS A 98 -4.80 -3.91 1.24
N LEU A 99 -5.50 -5.04 1.15
CA LEU A 99 -6.93 -5.12 1.39
C LEU A 99 -7.32 -4.61 2.79
N PHE A 100 -6.47 -4.83 3.80
CA PHE A 100 -6.69 -4.28 5.14
C PHE A 100 -6.78 -2.75 5.13
N HIS A 101 -5.85 -2.09 4.44
CA HIS A 101 -5.84 -0.63 4.30
C HIS A 101 -7.03 -0.13 3.48
N VAL A 102 -7.38 -0.83 2.40
CA VAL A 102 -8.57 -0.53 1.59
C VAL A 102 -9.83 -0.59 2.45
N LEU A 103 -10.03 -1.67 3.22
CA LEU A 103 -11.19 -1.82 4.10
C LEU A 103 -11.22 -0.75 5.20
N LYS A 104 -10.07 -0.45 5.82
CA LYS A 104 -9.97 0.61 6.83
C LYS A 104 -10.33 1.98 6.25
N ALA A 105 -9.80 2.32 5.08
CA ALA A 105 -10.12 3.57 4.38
C ALA A 105 -11.60 3.62 4.01
N PHE A 106 -12.14 2.54 3.42
CA PHE A 106 -13.54 2.43 3.04
C PHE A 106 -14.47 2.66 4.23
N LYS A 107 -14.22 2.00 5.37
CA LYS A 107 -15.01 2.19 6.59
C LYS A 107 -15.01 3.65 7.07
N GLY A 108 -13.87 4.33 6.99
CA GLY A 108 -13.78 5.76 7.33
C GLY A 108 -14.62 6.65 6.40
N GLN A 109 -14.58 6.36 5.10
CA GLN A 109 -15.38 7.09 4.10
C GLN A 109 -16.88 6.84 4.28
N THR A 110 -17.31 5.60 4.47
CA THR A 110 -18.74 5.30 4.66
C THR A 110 -19.28 5.91 5.95
N THR A 111 -18.49 5.91 7.03
CA THR A 111 -18.87 6.60 8.28
C THR A 111 -19.12 8.09 8.03
N THR A 112 -18.31 8.72 7.19
CA THR A 112 -18.40 10.16 6.89
C THR A 112 -19.59 10.49 5.98
N TYR A 113 -19.77 9.73 4.90
CA TYR A 113 -20.69 10.08 3.81
C TYR A 113 -22.00 9.29 3.82
N VAL A 114 -21.98 8.03 4.24
CA VAL A 114 -23.15 7.13 4.29
C VAL A 114 -23.82 7.14 5.67
N ARG A 115 -23.05 7.47 6.73
CA ARG A 115 -23.53 7.68 8.11
C ARG A 115 -24.25 6.47 8.69
N ASP A 116 -25.57 6.54 8.84
CA ASP A 116 -26.38 5.54 9.55
C ASP A 116 -26.34 4.16 8.86
N ARG A 117 -26.11 4.14 7.54
CA ARG A 117 -25.94 2.88 6.77
C ARG A 117 -24.47 2.47 6.60
N SER A 118 -23.53 3.10 7.31
CA SER A 118 -22.09 2.86 7.12
C SER A 118 -21.67 1.42 7.40
N GLU A 119 -22.21 0.78 8.44
CA GLU A 119 -21.90 -0.61 8.78
C GLU A 119 -22.51 -1.61 7.77
N GLU A 120 -23.73 -1.33 7.29
CA GLU A 120 -24.36 -2.11 6.21
C GLU A 120 -23.51 -2.03 4.93
N ALA A 121 -23.20 -0.81 4.49
CA ALA A 121 -22.38 -0.55 3.31
C ALA A 121 -21.00 -1.18 3.41
N PHE A 122 -20.36 -1.12 4.58
CA PHE A 122 -19.06 -1.76 4.83
C PHE A 122 -19.15 -3.30 4.77
N LYS A 123 -20.18 -3.90 5.37
CA LYS A 123 -20.39 -5.36 5.36
C LYS A 123 -20.63 -5.88 3.94
N GLU A 124 -21.43 -5.17 3.16
CA GLU A 124 -21.67 -5.51 1.75
C GLU A 124 -20.41 -5.40 0.91
N PHE A 125 -19.68 -4.27 1.00
CA PHE A 125 -18.41 -4.10 0.31
C PHE A 125 -17.40 -5.19 0.69
N ARG A 126 -17.34 -5.55 1.98
CA ARG A 126 -16.52 -6.67 2.45
C ARG A 126 -16.93 -7.99 1.78
N SER A 127 -18.21 -8.25 1.59
CA SER A 127 -18.69 -9.43 0.86
C SER A 127 -18.20 -9.45 -0.58
N VAL A 128 -18.24 -8.29 -1.27
CA VAL A 128 -17.76 -8.13 -2.64
C VAL A 128 -16.27 -8.49 -2.75
N VAL A 129 -15.41 -7.90 -1.92
CA VAL A 129 -13.94 -8.07 -2.03
C VAL A 129 -13.43 -9.45 -1.63
N TYR A 130 -14.18 -10.20 -0.82
CA TYR A 130 -13.85 -11.59 -0.46
C TYR A 130 -14.56 -12.62 -1.35
N SER A 131 -15.38 -12.19 -2.29
CA SER A 131 -16.11 -13.08 -3.18
C SER A 131 -15.18 -13.82 -4.15
N HIS A 132 -15.55 -15.05 -4.48
CA HIS A 132 -14.93 -15.81 -5.56
C HIS A 132 -15.60 -15.56 -6.92
N VAL A 133 -16.69 -14.79 -6.95
CA VAL A 133 -17.38 -14.36 -8.18
C VAL A 133 -16.63 -13.18 -8.79
N HIS A 134 -16.69 -13.07 -10.12
CA HIS A 134 -16.08 -11.95 -10.83
C HIS A 134 -16.54 -10.60 -10.23
N PRO A 135 -15.62 -9.72 -9.81
CA PRO A 135 -15.94 -8.58 -8.95
C PRO A 135 -16.84 -7.55 -9.63
N ILE A 136 -16.78 -7.41 -10.97
CA ILE A 136 -17.58 -6.43 -11.71
C ILE A 136 -19.08 -6.60 -11.47
N THR A 137 -19.58 -7.84 -11.48
CA THR A 137 -21.02 -8.09 -11.29
C THR A 137 -21.46 -7.60 -9.91
N LEU A 138 -20.73 -8.02 -8.88
CA LEU A 138 -21.05 -7.67 -7.50
C LEU A 138 -20.81 -6.19 -7.18
N LEU A 139 -19.82 -5.55 -7.81
CA LEU A 139 -19.58 -4.12 -7.69
C LEU A 139 -20.70 -3.31 -8.34
N ASN A 140 -21.22 -3.72 -9.50
CA ASN A 140 -22.34 -3.04 -10.14
C ASN A 140 -23.59 -3.09 -9.28
N ASP A 141 -23.90 -4.27 -8.70
CA ASP A 141 -25.03 -4.43 -7.78
C ASP A 141 -24.85 -3.59 -6.51
N TYR A 142 -23.62 -3.48 -6.02
CA TYR A 142 -23.28 -2.67 -4.86
C TYR A 142 -23.45 -1.16 -5.11
N LEU A 143 -23.00 -0.67 -6.27
CA LEU A 143 -23.03 0.75 -6.63
C LEU A 143 -24.42 1.24 -7.09
N ALA A 144 -25.35 0.34 -7.40
CA ALA A 144 -26.69 0.68 -7.84
C ALA A 144 -27.66 1.06 -6.69
N LYS A 145 -27.21 0.99 -5.43
CA LYS A 145 -28.00 1.28 -4.22
C LYS A 145 -27.81 2.71 -3.72
#